data_AF-X6N0P4-F1
#
_entry.id   AF-X6N0P4-F1
#
_cell.length_a   1.000
_cell.length_b   1.000
_cell.length_c   1.000
_cell.angle_alpha   90.00
_cell.angle_beta   90.00
_cell.angle_gamma   90.00
#
_symmetry.space_group_name_H-M   'P 1'
#
loop_
_entity.id
_entity.type
_entity.pdbx_description
1 polymer ?
#
loop_
_entity_poly.entity_id
_entity_poly.type
_entity_poly.pdbx_seq_one_letter_code
_entity_poly.pdbx_strand_id
1 'polypeptide(L)'
;MEKLVDRNTICLVGSAPGFPHGVVDDIPGICKIAKKAGGIPVHVDNCLGWFFLFQVCGFVLSMINDAKLVDTPFDFQVEGVTSISCDLHKQIGSPKGVSAILYRDLAMRRYQFYSYVDWSGGLYATATFKGSGNGGLWAAAWANLVFHGYDSIQQKSIRLQKGCEKLCAKLSKIDDVQILGNPVAVAVAFRFKDSDKHTYALAEALKQIGHWQV
;
A
#
# COMPACT_ATOMS: atom_id res chain seq x y z
N MET A 1 6.50 -18.55 -2.37
CA MET A 1 6.39 -17.90 -3.70
C MET A 1 7.21 -18.64 -4.76
N GLU A 2 8.54 -18.78 -4.62
CA GLU A 2 9.42 -19.36 -5.65
C GLU A 2 8.96 -20.71 -6.22
N LYS A 3 8.48 -21.64 -5.39
CA LYS A 3 7.99 -22.96 -5.83
C LYS A 3 6.73 -22.92 -6.73
N LEU A 4 6.01 -21.80 -6.75
CA LEU A 4 4.79 -21.61 -7.52
C LEU A 4 5.03 -20.85 -8.83
N VAL A 5 6.23 -20.32 -9.04
CA VAL A 5 6.59 -19.58 -10.26
C VAL A 5 6.81 -20.59 -11.39
N ASP A 6 6.16 -20.34 -12.51
CA ASP A 6 6.25 -21.14 -13.72
C ASP A 6 6.36 -20.27 -14.98
N ARG A 7 6.38 -20.90 -16.15
CA ARG A 7 6.48 -20.24 -17.46
C ARG A 7 5.29 -19.33 -17.81
N ASN A 8 4.16 -19.46 -17.10
CA ASN A 8 2.95 -18.67 -17.33
C ASN A 8 2.84 -17.49 -16.35
N THR A 9 3.79 -17.36 -15.42
CA THR A 9 3.76 -16.32 -14.40
C THR A 9 4.10 -14.95 -15.02
N ILE A 10 3.14 -14.02 -15.01
CA ILE A 10 3.27 -12.70 -15.64
C ILE A 10 3.59 -11.56 -14.68
N CYS A 11 3.38 -11.76 -13.38
CA CYS A 11 3.61 -10.74 -12.35
C CYS A 11 3.74 -11.42 -10.97
N LEU A 12 4.66 -10.93 -10.14
CA LEU A 12 4.69 -11.23 -8.72
C LEU A 12 4.15 -10.03 -7.95
N VAL A 13 3.42 -10.29 -6.85
CA VAL A 13 2.80 -9.24 -6.03
C VAL A 13 3.28 -9.38 -4.60
N GLY A 14 3.62 -8.25 -3.97
CA GLY A 14 3.81 -8.14 -2.53
C GLY A 14 3.09 -6.90 -1.99
N SER A 15 2.64 -6.94 -0.74
CA SER A 15 1.96 -5.82 -0.09
C SER A 15 2.87 -5.06 0.87
N ALA A 16 2.71 -3.74 0.93
CA ALA A 16 3.49 -2.87 1.79
C ALA A 16 2.62 -1.77 2.44
N PRO A 17 1.81 -2.07 3.48
CA PRO A 17 1.56 -3.38 4.07
C PRO A 17 0.28 -4.04 3.54
N GLY A 18 0.11 -5.34 3.82
CA GLY A 18 -1.13 -6.05 3.56
C GLY A 18 -2.26 -5.65 4.52
N PHE A 19 -3.49 -5.58 4.00
CA PHE A 19 -4.68 -5.20 4.78
C PHE A 19 -4.98 -6.08 6.01
N PRO A 20 -4.91 -7.42 5.94
CA PRO A 20 -5.39 -8.26 7.04
C PRO A 20 -4.58 -8.11 8.33
N HIS A 21 -3.25 -8.00 8.21
CA HIS A 21 -2.36 -8.05 9.38
C HIS A 21 -1.44 -6.83 9.50
N GLY A 22 -1.49 -5.89 8.55
CA GLY A 22 -0.61 -4.71 8.58
C GLY A 22 0.87 -5.04 8.39
N VAL A 23 1.23 -6.22 7.89
CA VAL A 23 2.62 -6.65 7.69
C VAL A 23 3.10 -6.27 6.29
N VAL A 24 4.36 -5.84 6.18
CA VAL A 24 5.04 -5.61 4.90
C VAL A 24 5.70 -6.91 4.44
N ASP A 25 5.43 -7.31 3.20
CA ASP A 25 6.09 -8.47 2.59
C ASP A 25 7.59 -8.20 2.33
N ASP A 26 8.39 -9.25 2.22
CA ASP A 26 9.80 -9.16 1.81
C ASP A 26 9.91 -8.82 0.31
N ILE A 27 9.71 -7.54 -0.02
CA ILE A 27 9.77 -7.04 -1.40
C ILE A 27 11.15 -7.29 -2.04
N PRO A 28 12.30 -7.09 -1.37
CA PRO A 28 13.59 -7.48 -1.91
C PRO A 28 13.69 -8.98 -2.23
N GLY A 29 13.19 -9.84 -1.35
CA GLY A 29 13.10 -11.28 -1.59
C GLY A 29 12.23 -11.64 -2.79
N ILE A 30 11.07 -11.00 -2.94
CA ILE A 30 10.19 -11.16 -4.10
C ILE A 30 10.91 -10.73 -5.38
N CYS A 31 11.60 -9.59 -5.37
CA CYS A 31 12.38 -9.12 -6.52
C CYS A 31 13.51 -10.08 -6.89
N LYS A 32 14.15 -10.71 -5.91
CA LYS A 32 15.17 -11.75 -6.15
C LYS A 32 14.57 -12.97 -6.85
N ILE A 33 13.37 -13.40 -6.46
CA ILE A 33 12.64 -14.50 -7.12
C ILE A 33 12.30 -14.12 -8.56
N ALA A 34 11.74 -12.93 -8.78
CA ALA A 34 11.43 -12.41 -10.11
C ALA A 34 12.66 -12.37 -11.03
N LYS A 35 13.80 -11.88 -10.51
CA LYS A 35 15.07 -11.83 -11.25
C LYS A 35 15.57 -13.24 -11.60
N LYS A 36 15.53 -14.18 -10.67
CA LYS A 36 15.91 -15.59 -10.91
C LYS A 36 15.01 -16.26 -11.94
N ALA A 37 13.74 -15.90 -11.99
CA ALA A 37 12.76 -16.46 -12.92
C ALA A 37 12.77 -15.82 -14.32
N GLY A 38 13.79 -15.04 -14.66
CA GLY A 38 13.93 -14.43 -15.99
C GLY A 38 13.43 -12.98 -16.11
N GLY A 39 13.23 -12.30 -14.98
CA GLY A 39 12.84 -10.88 -14.98
C GLY A 39 11.32 -10.66 -15.02
N ILE A 40 10.57 -11.44 -14.24
CA ILE A 40 9.11 -11.26 -14.09
C ILE A 40 8.82 -9.89 -13.46
N PRO A 41 7.84 -9.11 -13.97
CA PRO A 41 7.40 -7.87 -13.32
C PRO A 41 7.00 -8.07 -11.85
N VAL A 42 7.32 -7.10 -11.01
CA VAL A 42 6.93 -7.09 -9.58
C VAL A 42 6.06 -5.88 -9.29
N HIS A 43 4.82 -6.13 -8.87
CA HIS A 43 3.91 -5.12 -8.37
C HIS A 43 3.94 -5.06 -6.85
N VAL A 44 4.08 -3.85 -6.30
CA VAL A 44 3.94 -3.62 -4.86
C VAL A 44 2.60 -2.96 -4.60
N ASP A 45 1.73 -3.69 -3.89
CA ASP A 45 0.48 -3.14 -3.39
C ASP A 45 0.74 -2.25 -2.18
N ASN A 46 0.80 -0.94 -2.42
CA ASN A 46 0.94 0.08 -1.39
C ASN A 46 -0.36 0.88 -1.24
N CYS A 47 -1.51 0.34 -1.70
CA CYS A 47 -2.80 1.01 -1.58
C CYS A 47 -3.14 1.37 -0.14
N LEU A 48 -2.74 0.56 0.84
CA LEU A 48 -2.97 0.83 2.26
C LEU A 48 -1.82 1.64 2.91
N GLY A 49 -0.62 1.57 2.35
CA GLY A 49 0.60 2.07 2.98
C GLY A 49 1.01 3.47 2.56
N TRP A 50 0.09 4.35 2.14
CA TRP A 50 0.44 5.68 1.61
C TRP A 50 1.45 6.47 2.48
N PHE A 51 1.43 6.29 3.81
CA PHE A 51 2.41 6.90 4.72
C PHE A 51 3.87 6.53 4.44
N PHE A 52 4.14 5.48 3.68
CA PHE A 52 5.48 5.10 3.30
C PHE A 52 5.94 5.73 1.98
N LEU A 53 5.10 6.52 1.31
CA LEU A 53 5.48 7.25 0.08
C LEU A 53 6.56 8.32 0.25
N PHE A 54 7.08 8.57 1.46
CA PHE A 54 8.34 9.32 1.58
C PHE A 54 9.49 8.62 0.88
N GLN A 55 9.41 7.30 0.70
CA GLN A 55 10.39 6.53 -0.06
C GLN A 55 9.98 6.48 -1.54
N VAL A 56 8.69 6.21 -1.81
CA VAL A 56 8.16 6.01 -3.18
C VAL A 56 8.01 7.33 -3.94
N CYS A 57 9.12 7.94 -4.35
CA CYS A 57 9.22 8.80 -5.52
C CYS A 57 10.70 9.09 -5.76
N GLY A 58 11.25 8.53 -6.84
CA GLY A 58 12.58 8.90 -7.33
C GLY A 58 12.75 10.36 -7.76
N PHE A 59 11.71 11.19 -7.60
CA PHE A 59 11.77 12.65 -7.69
C PHE A 59 12.04 13.35 -6.34
N VAL A 60 12.15 12.59 -5.25
CA VAL A 60 12.37 13.04 -3.86
C VAL A 60 13.66 12.43 -3.28
N LEU A 61 14.52 11.86 -4.13
CA LEU A 61 15.71 11.09 -3.72
C LEU A 61 16.91 11.92 -3.21
N SER A 62 16.76 13.20 -2.85
CA SER A 62 17.87 14.02 -2.32
C SER A 62 17.67 14.60 -0.91
N MET A 63 16.55 14.37 -0.20
CA MET A 63 16.31 15.13 1.06
C MET A 63 15.74 14.34 2.25
N ILE A 64 15.96 13.01 2.38
CA ILE A 64 15.35 12.25 3.49
C ILE A 64 16.19 11.02 3.90
N ASN A 65 17.21 11.24 4.73
CA ASN A 65 17.99 10.15 5.37
C ASN A 65 17.48 9.81 6.79
N ASP A 66 16.53 10.58 7.34
CA ASP A 66 16.39 10.69 8.80
C ASP A 66 15.23 9.91 9.44
N ALA A 67 14.25 9.40 8.69
CA ALA A 67 13.05 8.85 9.32
C ALA A 67 13.09 7.33 9.59
N LYS A 68 13.85 6.53 8.82
CA LYS A 68 14.01 5.05 8.94
C LYS A 68 12.76 4.31 9.47
N LEU A 69 11.58 4.64 8.96
CA LEU A 69 10.30 4.17 9.50
C LEU A 69 9.98 2.72 9.12
N VAL A 70 10.67 2.17 8.12
CA VAL A 70 10.60 0.77 7.69
C VAL A 70 12.03 0.28 7.46
N ASP A 71 12.37 -0.85 8.06
CA ASP A 71 13.72 -1.42 7.98
C ASP A 71 14.03 -2.02 6.61
N THR A 72 13.00 -2.34 5.83
CA THR A 72 13.11 -2.98 4.50
C THR A 72 12.58 -2.05 3.41
N PRO A 73 13.38 -1.71 2.39
CA PRO A 73 12.90 -0.95 1.25
C PRO A 73 11.85 -1.77 0.48
N PHE A 74 10.80 -1.11 0.02
CA PHE A 74 9.67 -1.76 -0.67
C PHE A 74 9.26 -1.02 -1.95
N ASP A 75 9.95 0.06 -2.30
CA ASP A 75 9.58 0.99 -3.38
C ASP A 75 10.48 0.82 -4.62
N PHE A 76 10.56 1.85 -5.47
CA PHE A 76 11.42 1.82 -6.65
C PHE A 76 12.94 1.82 -6.33
N GLN A 77 13.38 2.03 -5.09
CA GLN A 77 14.78 1.81 -4.69
C GLN A 77 15.16 0.33 -4.74
N VAL A 78 14.19 -0.57 -4.59
CA VAL A 78 14.40 -2.00 -4.78
C VAL A 78 14.49 -2.31 -6.28
N GLU A 79 15.69 -2.67 -6.74
CA GLU A 79 15.91 -3.15 -8.10
C GLU A 79 15.01 -4.37 -8.36
N GLY A 80 14.09 -4.26 -9.33
CA GLY A 80 13.12 -5.29 -9.68
C GLY A 80 11.66 -4.89 -9.48
N VAL A 81 11.35 -3.93 -8.61
CA VAL A 81 9.98 -3.39 -8.48
C VAL A 81 9.59 -2.67 -9.76
N THR A 82 8.55 -3.11 -10.46
CA THR A 82 8.17 -2.53 -11.76
C THR A 82 6.94 -1.63 -11.68
N SER A 83 6.07 -1.83 -10.69
CA SER A 83 4.89 -0.98 -10.49
C SER A 83 4.47 -0.91 -9.03
N ILE A 84 3.79 0.17 -8.65
CA ILE A 84 3.32 0.43 -7.28
C ILE A 84 1.92 1.06 -7.34
N SER A 85 0.97 0.53 -6.59
CA SER A 85 -0.37 1.14 -6.41
C SER A 85 -0.38 2.03 -5.17
N CYS A 86 -1.16 3.12 -5.17
CA CYS A 86 -1.40 3.86 -3.94
C CYS A 86 -2.71 4.67 -3.90
N ASP A 87 -3.48 4.50 -2.82
CA ASP A 87 -4.78 5.16 -2.68
C ASP A 87 -4.68 6.53 -2.00
N LEU A 88 -4.90 7.57 -2.80
CA LEU A 88 -4.95 8.96 -2.30
C LEU A 88 -6.17 9.21 -1.42
N HIS A 89 -7.26 8.45 -1.60
CA HIS A 89 -8.51 8.61 -0.86
C HIS A 89 -8.56 7.92 0.50
N LYS A 90 -7.47 7.28 0.91
CA LYS A 90 -7.34 6.70 2.23
C LYS A 90 -6.73 7.75 3.15
N GLN A 91 -5.44 7.67 3.43
CA GLN A 91 -4.92 8.36 4.59
C GLN A 91 -4.37 9.77 4.35
N ILE A 92 -4.28 10.21 3.09
CA ILE A 92 -4.15 11.65 2.76
C ILE A 92 -5.42 12.41 3.15
N GLY A 93 -6.57 11.72 3.18
CA GLY A 93 -7.88 12.36 3.35
C GLY A 93 -8.46 12.93 2.06
N SER A 94 -7.96 12.51 0.89
CA SER A 94 -8.62 12.89 -0.37
C SER A 94 -10.02 12.27 -0.46
N PRO A 95 -10.95 12.87 -1.21
CA PRO A 95 -12.28 12.29 -1.41
C PRO A 95 -12.22 10.87 -1.99
N LYS A 96 -13.19 10.02 -1.62
CA LYS A 96 -13.33 8.65 -2.14
C LYS A 96 -13.37 8.63 -3.68
N GLY A 97 -12.67 7.66 -4.27
CA GLY A 97 -12.64 7.46 -5.72
C GLY A 97 -11.36 7.93 -6.43
N VAL A 98 -10.30 8.24 -5.68
CA VAL A 98 -8.99 8.63 -6.26
C VAL A 98 -7.86 7.73 -5.76
N SER A 99 -7.08 7.21 -6.70
CA SER A 99 -5.91 6.34 -6.47
C SER A 99 -4.89 6.62 -7.59
N ALA A 100 -3.68 6.09 -7.43
CA ALA A 100 -2.60 6.18 -8.40
C ALA A 100 -1.99 4.80 -8.64
N ILE A 101 -1.54 4.57 -9.87
CA ILE A 101 -0.64 3.47 -10.23
C ILE A 101 0.60 4.07 -10.87
N LEU A 102 1.75 3.67 -10.37
CA LEU A 102 3.07 4.12 -10.80
C LEU A 102 3.77 2.95 -11.48
N TYR A 103 4.52 3.24 -12.54
CA TYR A 103 5.38 2.28 -13.22
C TYR A 103 6.81 2.79 -13.19
N ARG A 104 7.78 1.87 -13.08
CA ARG A 104 9.20 2.21 -13.14
C ARG A 104 9.57 2.84 -14.48
N ASP A 105 8.96 2.35 -15.57
CA ASP A 105 9.28 2.77 -16.93
C ASP A 105 8.03 2.99 -17.79
N LEU A 106 8.20 3.83 -18.81
CA LEU A 106 7.13 4.16 -19.77
C LEU A 106 6.80 2.99 -20.70
N ALA A 107 7.75 2.07 -20.91
CA ALA A 107 7.57 0.92 -21.80
C ALA A 107 6.57 -0.10 -21.22
N MET A 108 6.49 -0.22 -19.89
CA MET A 108 5.47 -1.01 -19.20
C MET A 108 4.14 -0.25 -19.17
N ARG A 109 4.17 1.05 -18.86
CA ARG A 109 2.96 1.88 -18.77
C ARG A 109 2.15 1.89 -20.07
N ARG A 110 2.79 1.79 -21.24
CA ARG A 110 2.09 1.78 -22.54
C ARG A 110 1.06 0.65 -22.68
N TYR A 111 1.28 -0.49 -22.01
CA TYR A 111 0.37 -1.63 -22.04
C TYR A 111 -0.91 -1.41 -21.22
N GLN A 112 -0.96 -0.36 -20.39
CA GLN A 112 -2.19 0.04 -19.70
C GLN A 112 -3.15 0.82 -20.61
N PHE A 113 -2.62 1.49 -21.65
CA PHE A 113 -3.44 2.36 -22.48
C PHE A 113 -4.37 1.55 -23.37
N TYR A 114 -5.60 2.03 -23.49
CA TYR A 114 -6.54 1.54 -24.50
C TYR A 114 -6.60 2.55 -25.64
N SER A 115 -6.49 2.07 -26.87
CA SER A 115 -6.71 2.87 -28.08
C SER A 115 -7.56 2.10 -29.09
N TYR A 116 -8.44 2.81 -29.77
CA TYR A 116 -9.29 2.28 -30.84
C TYR A 116 -9.37 3.32 -31.96
N VAL A 117 -8.84 2.95 -33.13
CA VAL A 117 -8.63 3.87 -34.27
C VAL A 117 -9.78 3.82 -35.27
N ASP A 118 -10.54 2.72 -35.33
CA ASP A 118 -11.58 2.46 -36.33
C ASP A 118 -12.99 2.86 -35.86
N TRP A 119 -13.08 3.69 -34.83
CA TRP A 119 -14.36 4.20 -34.36
C TRP A 119 -14.86 5.31 -35.29
N SER A 120 -16.14 5.24 -35.69
CA SER A 120 -16.77 6.30 -36.49
C SER A 120 -16.80 7.67 -35.78
N GLY A 121 -16.66 7.70 -34.45
CA GLY A 121 -16.53 8.93 -33.65
C GLY A 121 -15.12 9.54 -33.64
N GLY A 122 -14.15 8.94 -34.36
CA GLY A 122 -12.76 9.37 -34.41
C GLY A 122 -11.84 8.57 -33.49
N LEU A 123 -10.56 8.94 -33.45
CA LEU A 123 -9.56 8.29 -32.60
C LEU A 123 -9.99 8.34 -31.12
N TYR A 124 -10.15 7.17 -30.51
CA TYR A 124 -10.44 7.06 -29.08
C TYR A 124 -9.24 6.48 -28.34
N ALA A 125 -8.82 7.14 -27.26
CA ALA A 125 -7.77 6.63 -26.38
C ALA A 125 -8.08 6.98 -24.92
N THR A 126 -7.77 6.07 -24.00
CA THR A 126 -7.82 6.34 -22.57
C THR A 126 -6.61 5.74 -21.86
N ALA A 127 -6.14 6.47 -20.85
CA ALA A 127 -5.04 6.04 -20.00
C ALA A 127 -5.49 5.11 -18.86
N THR A 128 -6.79 4.99 -18.59
CA THR A 128 -7.36 4.20 -17.49
C THR A 128 -8.65 3.52 -17.95
N PHE A 129 -9.35 2.79 -17.07
CA PHE A 129 -10.64 2.19 -17.41
C PHE A 129 -11.74 3.18 -17.81
N LYS A 130 -11.68 4.43 -17.33
CA LYS A 130 -12.75 5.41 -17.57
C LYS A 130 -12.49 6.20 -18.85
N GLY A 131 -13.56 6.47 -19.61
CA GLY A 131 -13.60 7.56 -20.58
C GLY A 131 -13.78 8.89 -19.85
N SER A 132 -15.02 9.23 -19.53
CA SER A 132 -15.32 10.38 -18.67
C SER A 132 -14.91 10.13 -17.22
N GLY A 133 -14.06 11.01 -16.68
CA GLY A 133 -13.63 11.01 -15.28
C GLY A 133 -14.22 12.19 -14.50
N ASN A 134 -14.29 12.07 -13.17
CA ASN A 134 -14.63 13.21 -12.31
C ASN A 134 -13.37 14.02 -12.00
N GLY A 135 -13.11 15.06 -12.79
CA GLY A 135 -11.94 15.93 -12.61
C GLY A 135 -11.90 16.66 -11.28
N GLY A 136 -13.06 16.90 -10.64
CA GLY A 136 -13.14 17.50 -9.30
C GLY A 136 -12.49 16.64 -8.22
N LEU A 137 -12.61 15.31 -8.33
CA LEU A 137 -11.92 14.40 -7.42
C LEU A 137 -10.39 14.48 -7.57
N TRP A 138 -9.90 14.59 -8.80
CA TRP A 138 -8.47 14.73 -9.06
C TRP A 138 -7.92 16.07 -8.56
N ALA A 139 -8.66 17.15 -8.78
CA ALA A 139 -8.32 18.47 -8.26
C ALA A 139 -8.28 18.48 -6.73
N ALA A 140 -9.25 17.82 -6.06
CA ALA A 140 -9.27 17.71 -4.60
C ALA A 140 -8.12 16.87 -4.05
N ALA A 141 -7.73 15.80 -4.75
CA ALA A 141 -6.56 15.00 -4.35
C ALA A 141 -5.26 15.79 -4.48
N TRP A 142 -5.10 16.53 -5.59
CA TRP A 142 -3.97 17.44 -5.78
C TRP A 142 -3.94 18.52 -4.70
N ALA A 143 -5.08 19.16 -4.42
CA ALA A 143 -5.18 20.20 -3.40
C ALA A 143 -4.80 19.67 -2.01
N ASN A 144 -5.21 18.45 -1.64
CA ASN A 144 -4.82 17.84 -0.36
C ASN A 144 -3.31 17.57 -0.27
N LEU A 145 -2.70 17.08 -1.37
CA LEU A 145 -1.26 16.86 -1.43
C LEU A 145 -0.48 18.18 -1.23
N VAL A 146 -0.89 19.23 -1.94
CA VAL A 146 -0.26 20.56 -1.85
C VAL A 146 -0.51 21.21 -0.49
N PHE A 147 -1.73 21.13 0.03
CA PHE A 147 -2.12 21.74 1.30
C PHE A 147 -1.39 21.10 2.50
N HIS A 148 -1.29 19.77 2.54
CA HIS A 148 -0.55 19.11 3.61
C HIS A 148 0.95 19.28 3.44
N GLY A 149 1.45 19.20 2.20
CA GLY A 149 2.87 19.28 1.93
C GLY A 149 3.65 18.14 2.59
N TYR A 150 4.97 18.18 2.38
CA TYR A 150 5.85 17.08 2.77
C TYR A 150 5.90 16.87 4.31
N ASP A 151 6.21 17.92 5.07
CA ASP A 151 6.47 17.81 6.52
C ASP A 151 5.23 17.35 7.30
N SER A 152 4.04 17.84 6.95
CA SER A 152 2.81 17.44 7.63
C SER A 152 2.50 15.97 7.39
N ILE A 153 2.69 15.49 6.16
CA ILE A 153 2.47 14.09 5.83
C ILE A 153 3.48 13.24 6.63
N GLN A 154 4.75 13.67 6.72
CA GLN A 154 5.80 12.98 7.49
C GLN A 154 5.45 12.86 8.97
N GLN A 155 5.07 13.96 9.60
CA GLN A 155 4.69 13.97 11.01
C GLN A 155 3.47 13.09 11.30
N LYS A 156 2.45 13.10 10.41
CA LYS A 156 1.26 12.22 10.53
C LYS A 156 1.66 10.74 10.50
N SER A 157 2.60 10.40 9.63
CA SER A 157 3.08 9.02 9.46
C SER A 157 3.82 8.53 10.70
N ILE A 158 4.75 9.35 11.23
CA ILE A 158 5.46 9.06 12.48
C ILE A 158 4.46 8.89 13.63
N ARG A 159 3.43 9.74 13.70
CA ARG A 159 2.40 9.66 14.75
C ARG A 159 1.62 8.34 14.69
N LEU A 160 1.30 7.87 13.50
CA LEU A 160 0.55 6.61 13.32
C LEU A 160 1.40 5.39 13.63
N GLN A 161 2.67 5.37 13.19
CA GLN A 161 3.60 4.31 13.58
C GLN A 161 3.76 4.23 15.10
N LYS A 162 3.96 5.37 15.78
CA LYS A 162 4.00 5.42 17.25
C LYS A 162 2.69 4.95 17.89
N GLY A 163 1.55 5.19 17.23
CA GLY A 163 0.25 4.67 17.66
C GLY A 163 0.19 3.14 17.58
N CYS A 164 0.64 2.58 16.46
CA CYS A 164 0.78 1.14 16.24
C CYS A 164 1.68 0.50 17.30
N GLU A 165 2.88 1.03 17.50
CA GLU A 165 3.85 0.55 18.50
C GLU A 165 3.25 0.56 19.91
N LYS A 166 2.56 1.65 20.28
CA LYS A 166 1.88 1.75 21.59
C LYS A 166 0.76 0.72 21.74
N LEU A 167 -0.01 0.48 20.69
CA LEU A 167 -1.07 -0.53 20.70
C LEU A 167 -0.48 -1.93 20.83
N CYS A 168 0.52 -2.26 20.02
CA CYS A 168 1.25 -3.52 20.09
C CYS A 168 1.85 -3.74 21.49
N ALA A 169 2.53 -2.74 22.05
CA ALA A 169 3.12 -2.83 23.39
C ALA A 169 2.09 -3.04 24.50
N LYS A 170 0.84 -2.59 24.33
CA LYS A 170 -0.26 -2.85 25.27
C LYS A 170 -0.85 -4.25 25.07
N LEU A 171 -1.08 -4.66 23.83
CA LEU A 171 -1.62 -5.98 23.51
C LEU A 171 -0.65 -7.10 23.94
N SER A 172 0.66 -6.90 23.75
CA SER A 172 1.68 -7.87 24.18
C SER A 172 1.78 -8.08 25.70
N LYS A 173 1.15 -7.22 26.52
CA LYS A 173 1.07 -7.39 27.98
C LYS A 173 -0.13 -8.23 28.43
N ILE A 174 -1.02 -8.60 27.51
CA ILE A 174 -2.18 -9.44 27.79
C ILE A 174 -1.75 -10.87 27.48
N ASP A 175 -1.62 -11.70 28.51
CA ASP A 175 -1.04 -13.05 28.41
C ASP A 175 -1.74 -13.93 27.37
N ASP A 176 -3.06 -13.81 27.23
CA ASP A 176 -3.86 -14.63 26.31
C ASP A 176 -3.91 -14.09 24.88
N VAL A 177 -3.28 -12.95 24.59
CA VAL A 177 -3.31 -12.31 23.26
C VAL A 177 -2.01 -12.55 22.51
N GLN A 178 -2.14 -12.83 21.23
CA GLN A 178 -1.03 -12.95 20.28
C GLN A 178 -1.26 -11.98 19.11
N ILE A 179 -0.32 -11.06 18.90
CA ILE A 179 -0.27 -10.22 17.70
C ILE A 179 0.15 -11.08 16.49
N LEU A 180 -0.52 -10.88 15.36
CA LEU A 180 -0.23 -11.60 14.13
C LEU A 180 0.86 -10.88 13.32
N GLY A 181 2.05 -11.50 13.26
CA GLY A 181 3.20 -10.95 12.54
C GLY A 181 3.82 -9.74 13.23
N ASN A 182 4.47 -8.88 12.45
CA ASN A 182 5.05 -7.61 12.91
C ASN A 182 4.36 -6.45 12.18
N PRO A 183 3.17 -6.03 12.64
CA PRO A 183 2.39 -4.99 11.96
C PRO A 183 3.11 -3.66 11.96
N VAL A 184 2.99 -2.94 10.85
CA VAL A 184 3.46 -1.57 10.71
C VAL A 184 2.28 -0.61 10.50
N ALA A 185 2.31 0.49 11.25
CA ALA A 185 1.45 1.66 11.11
C ALA A 185 -0.06 1.46 11.30
N VAL A 186 -0.80 0.99 10.28
CA VAL A 186 -2.25 1.31 10.14
C VAL A 186 -3.20 0.17 10.48
N ALA A 187 -2.70 -1.04 10.64
CA ALA A 187 -3.50 -2.20 11.00
C ALA A 187 -2.72 -3.06 12.00
N VAL A 188 -3.38 -3.49 13.06
CA VAL A 188 -2.85 -4.44 14.05
C VAL A 188 -3.86 -5.55 14.19
N ALA A 189 -3.50 -6.74 13.71
CA ALA A 189 -4.28 -7.94 13.91
C ALA A 189 -3.74 -8.73 15.11
N PHE A 190 -4.65 -9.27 15.90
CA PHE A 190 -4.32 -10.14 17.02
C PHE A 190 -5.39 -11.22 17.17
N ARG A 191 -5.04 -12.30 17.85
CA ARG A 191 -5.94 -13.40 18.21
C ARG A 191 -5.71 -13.81 19.66
N PHE A 192 -6.61 -14.61 20.20
CA PHE A 192 -6.38 -15.28 21.47
C PHE A 192 -5.57 -16.57 21.25
N LYS A 193 -4.64 -16.88 22.16
CA LYS A 193 -3.73 -18.04 22.03
C LYS A 193 -4.47 -19.38 22.05
N ASP A 194 -5.50 -19.49 22.90
CA ASP A 194 -6.15 -20.77 23.20
C ASP A 194 -7.44 -21.01 22.39
N SER A 195 -8.01 -20.00 21.75
CA SER A 195 -9.27 -20.15 20.99
C SER A 195 -9.66 -18.92 20.17
N ASP A 196 -9.96 -19.11 18.89
CA ASP A 196 -10.56 -18.07 18.04
C ASP A 196 -12.02 -17.74 18.41
N LYS A 197 -12.67 -18.54 19.27
CA LYS A 197 -14.09 -18.38 19.63
C LYS A 197 -14.38 -17.06 20.33
N HIS A 198 -13.37 -16.46 20.97
CA HIS A 198 -13.54 -15.20 21.72
C HIS A 198 -13.34 -13.96 20.85
N THR A 199 -12.81 -14.08 19.64
CA THR A 199 -12.49 -12.93 18.78
C THR A 199 -13.77 -12.16 18.38
N TYR A 200 -14.82 -12.87 17.97
CA TYR A 200 -16.10 -12.22 17.62
C TYR A 200 -16.85 -11.70 18.84
N ALA A 201 -16.76 -12.39 19.98
CA ALA A 201 -17.35 -11.92 21.24
C ALA A 201 -16.68 -10.61 21.70
N LEU A 202 -15.37 -10.49 21.54
CA LEU A 202 -14.63 -9.26 21.80
C LEU A 202 -15.07 -8.13 20.87
N ALA A 203 -15.21 -8.39 19.57
CA ALA A 203 -15.67 -7.39 18.60
C ALA A 203 -17.05 -6.83 18.99
N GLU A 204 -17.98 -7.70 19.40
CA GLU A 204 -19.31 -7.29 19.87
C GLU A 204 -19.23 -6.53 21.21
N ALA A 205 -18.39 -6.97 22.15
CA ALA A 205 -18.20 -6.26 23.42
C ALA A 205 -17.62 -4.84 23.21
N LEU A 206 -16.64 -4.70 22.31
CA LEU A 206 -16.07 -3.41 21.94
C LEU A 206 -17.11 -2.50 21.30
N LYS A 207 -17.97 -3.05 20.43
CA LYS A 207 -19.10 -2.32 19.87
C LYS A 207 -20.08 -1.82 20.94
N GLN A 208 -20.34 -2.61 21.98
CA GLN A 208 -21.24 -2.20 23.06
C GLN A 208 -20.63 -1.13 23.98
N ILE A 209 -19.34 -1.24 24.31
CA ILE A 209 -18.68 -0.35 25.28
C ILE A 209 -18.31 1.01 24.66
N GLY A 210 -17.98 1.04 23.37
CA GLY A 210 -17.49 2.26 22.73
C GLY A 210 -17.87 2.44 21.27
N HIS A 211 -18.87 1.69 20.79
CA HIS A 211 -19.33 1.75 19.40
C HIS A 211 -18.22 1.48 18.37
N TRP A 212 -17.22 0.68 18.76
CA TRP A 212 -16.15 0.25 17.87
C TRP A 212 -16.69 -0.65 16.77
N GLN A 213 -16.13 -0.50 15.57
CA GLN A 213 -16.32 -1.42 14.44
C GLN A 213 -14.97 -2.07 14.15
N VAL A 214 -14.81 -3.29 14.66
CA VAL A 214 -13.58 -4.08 14.63
C VAL A 214 -13.86 -5.45 14.03
#